data_AF-A0A7H2BIS3-F1
#
_entry.id   AF-A0A7H2BIS3-F1
#
_cell.length_a   1.000
_cell.length_b   1.000
_cell.length_c   1.000
_cell.angle_alpha   90.00
_cell.angle_beta   90.00
_cell.angle_gamma   90.00
#
_symmetry.space_group_name_H-M   'P 1'
#
loop_
_entity.id
_entity.type
_entity.pdbx_description
1 polymer ?
#
loop_
_entity_poly.entity_id
_entity_poly.type
_entity_poly.pdbx_seq_one_letter_code
_entity_poly.pdbx_strand_id
1 'polypeptide(L)'
;MSHSEQPLQGTENSFSETAKAEQHSAQASASSTPLAGASRRAVVAGTVGLGVGVAATLGTQTALQSAQKSQPKDEAQPPLIGQRVPFFGSRQAGIETPAPTYASFVAVDLNNGIDKDGLERLLRILTDDAAHLTEGKTPVVDQEPELAQVAASLTVTLGFGERIFEIAGVKKPSWLQPLPAFEKIDQLQQQWNDGDLLLQFCADDRLTLAHAQRMLLKDVRSFGRVRWVQEGFRRAYGSEKPGQTMRNLFGQLDGTVNPTTEAGTMNEYVWGEADSLTPWEDGGTSVIIRRIHMNLDTWDQADRPAREDAVGRKLSNGAPLTGTNEHDVADLSATNELGFNVIAPYAHIRRASAQKPEEHILRRGYNYDMPVSDASGFSEHGQTSGGVSNSGLIFASYQADPVKQFVPIQRRLAELDMLNTWTVPIGSAVFAIPGGCQPGGFIGEKLFA
;
A
#
# COMPACT_ATOMS: atom_id res chain seq x y z
N MET A 1 -44.69 60.56 20.81
CA MET A 1 -44.83 59.62 21.94
C MET A 1 -43.69 58.62 21.78
N SER A 2 -42.46 58.86 22.25
CA SER A 2 -41.98 58.91 23.66
C SER A 2 -42.42 57.62 24.38
N HIS A 3 -41.60 56.66 24.81
CA HIS A 3 -40.26 56.63 25.41
C HIS A 3 -39.53 55.34 24.96
N SER A 4 -38.23 55.26 24.62
CA SER A 4 -36.98 55.43 25.38
C SER A 4 -36.87 54.53 26.62
N GLU A 5 -35.98 53.52 26.57
CA GLU A 5 -34.90 53.27 27.57
C GLU A 5 -34.10 51.99 27.23
N GLN A 6 -32.80 52.17 26.97
CA GLN A 6 -31.72 51.20 27.28
C GLN A 6 -31.08 51.62 28.64
N PRO A 7 -29.92 51.08 29.08
CA PRO A 7 -29.68 49.77 29.71
C PRO A 7 -28.96 49.93 31.08
N LEU A 8 -28.79 48.84 31.85
CA LEU A 8 -27.85 48.76 32.99
C LEU A 8 -27.25 47.34 32.94
N GLN A 9 -25.97 47.06 32.63
CA GLN A 9 -24.69 47.43 33.26
C GLN A 9 -24.57 47.12 34.76
N GLY A 10 -23.74 46.09 35.05
CA GLY A 10 -22.69 46.16 36.07
C GLY A 10 -22.96 45.48 37.41
N THR A 11 -22.17 44.44 37.71
CA THR A 11 -21.37 44.15 38.93
C THR A 11 -21.02 42.65 38.89
N GLU A 12 -19.81 42.23 38.52
CA GLU A 12 -18.54 42.26 39.30
C GLU A 12 -18.68 41.86 40.78
N ASN A 13 -18.15 40.67 41.10
CA ASN A 13 -17.37 40.30 42.29
C ASN A 13 -17.07 38.79 42.16
N SER A 14 -15.87 38.36 41.79
CA SER A 14 -14.66 38.30 42.62
C SER A 14 -14.88 37.62 43.97
N PHE A 15 -14.53 36.34 44.06
CA PHE A 15 -14.04 35.72 45.28
C PHE A 15 -12.90 34.77 44.91
N SER A 16 -11.70 35.33 44.92
CA SER A 16 -10.47 34.66 45.31
C SER A 16 -10.44 34.54 46.83
N GLU A 17 -10.11 33.37 47.37
CA GLU A 17 -8.90 33.15 48.18
C GLU A 17 -8.98 31.88 49.05
N THR A 18 -7.99 31.02 48.81
CA THR A 18 -7.13 30.36 49.81
C THR A 18 -7.59 29.11 50.58
N ALA A 19 -6.54 28.28 50.79
CA ALA A 19 -6.41 27.13 51.67
C ALA A 19 -7.04 25.83 51.14
N LYS A 20 -6.35 24.69 51.06
CA LYS A 20 -5.08 24.26 51.65
C LYS A 20 -4.57 23.08 50.84
N ALA A 21 -3.27 23.05 50.58
CA ALA A 21 -2.57 21.87 50.12
C ALA A 21 -2.51 20.84 51.26
N GLU A 22 -2.95 19.62 51.01
CA GLU A 22 -2.55 18.44 51.77
C GLU A 22 -1.91 17.44 50.82
N GLN A 23 -0.59 17.39 50.94
CA GLN A 23 0.27 16.30 50.47
C GLN A 23 -0.04 15.07 51.32
N HIS A 24 -0.39 13.94 50.71
CA HIS A 24 -0.11 12.65 51.33
C HIS A 24 1.08 11.99 50.63
N SER A 25 2.20 12.10 51.33
CA SER A 25 3.37 11.25 51.24
C SER A 25 3.00 9.79 51.52
N ALA A 26 3.44 8.88 50.66
CA ALA A 26 3.68 7.49 51.03
C ALA A 26 5.08 7.13 50.54
N GLN A 27 6.07 7.33 51.40
CA GLN A 27 7.45 6.91 51.19
C GLN A 27 7.73 5.62 51.97
N ALA A 28 8.26 4.64 51.23
CA ALA A 28 9.27 3.66 51.60
C ALA A 28 8.95 2.56 52.65
N SER A 29 9.07 1.32 52.18
CA SER A 29 9.83 0.28 52.88
C SER A 29 10.60 -0.54 51.85
N ALA A 30 11.91 -0.33 51.81
CA ALA A 30 12.86 -1.12 51.05
C ALA A 30 13.19 -2.41 51.80
N SER A 31 13.35 -3.51 51.07
CA SER A 31 14.17 -4.65 51.51
C SER A 31 14.84 -5.27 50.29
N SER A 32 16.07 -4.81 50.04
CA SER A 32 17.05 -5.44 49.17
C SER A 32 17.99 -6.30 49.99
N THR A 33 18.22 -7.58 49.64
CA THR A 33 19.57 -8.14 49.40
C THR A 33 19.50 -9.55 48.78
N PRO A 34 20.58 -9.98 48.08
CA PRO A 34 20.56 -10.96 46.99
C PRO A 34 21.07 -12.34 47.42
N LEU A 35 20.93 -13.34 46.54
CA LEU A 35 21.83 -14.50 46.53
C LEU A 35 22.16 -14.96 45.11
N ALA A 36 23.45 -15.24 44.95
CA ALA A 36 24.15 -15.61 43.74
C ALA A 36 23.94 -17.09 43.35
N GLY A 37 24.07 -17.32 42.04
CA GLY A 37 24.81 -18.42 41.39
C GLY A 37 24.72 -19.85 41.92
N ALA A 38 24.35 -20.77 41.04
CA ALA A 38 25.14 -21.99 40.79
C ALA A 38 24.69 -22.70 39.51
N SER A 39 25.54 -22.63 38.49
CA SER A 39 25.72 -23.72 37.53
C SER A 39 26.34 -24.91 38.27
N ARG A 40 25.85 -26.13 38.00
CA ARG A 40 26.64 -27.34 37.65
C ARG A 40 25.89 -28.65 37.95
N ARG A 41 26.08 -29.60 37.03
CA ARG A 41 26.05 -31.07 37.19
C ARG A 41 24.68 -31.74 37.29
N ALA A 42 24.11 -32.07 36.14
CA ALA A 42 23.39 -33.34 36.01
C ALA A 42 24.42 -34.48 36.07
N VAL A 43 24.39 -35.20 37.19
CA VAL A 43 25.21 -36.37 37.48
C VAL A 43 24.68 -37.56 36.68
N VAL A 44 25.58 -38.21 35.94
CA VAL A 44 25.42 -39.57 35.43
C VAL A 44 25.69 -40.54 36.59
N ALA A 45 24.66 -41.30 36.96
CA ALA A 45 24.70 -42.57 37.69
C ALA A 45 23.31 -43.20 37.48
N GLY A 46 23.08 -44.35 36.87
CA GLY A 46 23.89 -45.56 36.73
C GLY A 46 23.14 -46.67 37.47
N THR A 47 22.53 -47.62 36.76
CA THR A 47 22.23 -48.95 37.31
C THR A 47 22.11 -50.00 36.20
N VAL A 48 22.91 -51.03 36.38
CA VAL A 48 23.09 -52.22 35.55
C VAL A 48 22.00 -53.24 35.90
N GLY A 49 21.34 -53.78 34.88
CA GLY A 49 20.52 -54.99 34.98
C GLY A 49 21.15 -56.11 34.14
N LEU A 50 21.73 -57.10 34.82
CA LEU A 50 22.35 -58.29 34.24
C LEU A 50 21.29 -59.26 33.71
N GLY A 51 21.35 -59.60 32.43
CA GLY A 51 20.66 -60.74 31.83
C GLY A 51 21.64 -61.51 30.94
N VAL A 52 22.05 -62.69 31.38
CA VAL A 52 23.02 -63.57 30.70
C VAL A 52 22.32 -64.36 29.60
N GLY A 53 22.78 -64.23 28.35
CA GLY A 53 22.40 -65.05 27.21
C GLY A 53 23.55 -65.16 26.21
N VAL A 54 24.08 -66.36 26.06
CA VAL A 54 25.28 -66.71 25.26
C VAL A 54 24.92 -66.86 23.77
N ALA A 55 25.65 -66.20 22.87
CA ALA A 55 26.23 -66.74 21.62
C ALA A 55 26.51 -65.67 20.55
N ALA A 56 27.55 -65.95 19.73
CA ALA A 56 27.91 -65.38 18.43
C ALA A 56 28.83 -64.13 18.42
N THR A 57 30.12 -64.43 18.28
CA THR A 57 31.16 -63.64 17.63
C THR A 57 30.69 -63.03 16.30
N LEU A 58 30.88 -61.72 16.09
CA LEU A 58 31.13 -61.04 14.81
C LEU A 58 31.23 -59.51 15.04
N GLY A 59 32.30 -58.87 14.59
CA GLY A 59 32.26 -57.45 14.19
C GLY A 59 32.82 -56.37 15.14
N THR A 60 34.02 -56.51 15.69
CA THR A 60 34.78 -55.35 16.21
C THR A 60 35.57 -54.68 15.09
N GLN A 61 34.92 -53.82 14.31
CA GLN A 61 35.53 -52.76 13.49
C GLN A 61 34.43 -51.90 12.89
N THR A 62 34.04 -50.82 13.57
CA THR A 62 33.43 -49.57 13.02
C THR A 62 32.90 -48.72 14.19
N ALA A 63 33.82 -48.16 14.99
CA ALA A 63 33.46 -47.15 15.99
C ALA A 63 34.43 -45.96 15.96
N LEU A 64 34.92 -45.62 14.77
CA LEU A 64 35.80 -44.48 14.51
C LEU A 64 35.42 -43.82 13.17
N GLN A 65 34.14 -43.51 12.98
CA GLN A 65 33.70 -42.74 11.79
C GLN A 65 32.34 -42.06 11.97
N SER A 66 32.10 -41.42 13.13
CA SER A 66 30.94 -40.53 13.31
C SER A 66 31.27 -39.28 14.10
N ALA A 67 32.49 -38.75 13.91
CA ALA A 67 32.81 -37.37 14.22
C ALA A 67 33.03 -36.62 12.90
N GLN A 68 32.03 -36.68 12.01
CA GLN A 68 31.84 -35.60 11.04
C GLN A 68 31.62 -34.35 11.88
N LYS A 69 32.66 -33.52 11.97
CA LYS A 69 32.54 -32.13 12.37
C LYS A 69 31.37 -31.56 11.58
N SER A 70 30.24 -31.34 12.25
CA SER A 70 29.22 -30.42 11.77
C SER A 70 29.95 -29.10 11.55
N GLN A 71 30.29 -28.80 10.30
CA GLN A 71 30.64 -27.43 9.95
C GLN A 71 29.47 -26.57 10.44
N PRO A 72 29.72 -25.40 11.07
CA PRO A 72 28.66 -24.43 11.24
C PRO A 72 28.04 -24.25 9.85
N LYS A 73 26.77 -24.63 9.67
CA LYS A 73 26.03 -24.14 8.52
C LYS A 73 26.16 -22.62 8.61
N ASP A 74 26.70 -21.98 7.58
CA ASP A 74 26.62 -20.54 7.45
C ASP A 74 25.19 -20.15 7.84
N GLU A 75 25.05 -19.31 8.87
CA GLU A 75 23.74 -18.79 9.24
C GLU A 75 23.19 -18.10 8.00
N ALA A 76 22.13 -18.68 7.42
CA ALA A 76 21.49 -18.12 6.26
C ALA A 76 21.09 -16.68 6.60
N GLN A 77 21.59 -15.71 5.83
CA GLN A 77 21.25 -14.32 6.07
C GLN A 77 19.73 -14.16 6.06
N PRO A 78 19.15 -13.35 6.98
CA PRO A 78 17.74 -13.02 6.94
C PRO A 78 17.32 -12.57 5.53
N PRO A 79 16.23 -13.11 4.97
CA PRO A 79 15.94 -13.02 3.53
C PRO A 79 15.76 -11.57 3.04
N LEU A 80 15.23 -10.68 3.87
CA LEU A 80 14.95 -9.30 3.50
C LEU A 80 16.19 -8.39 3.40
N ILE A 81 17.32 -8.76 4.03
CA ILE A 81 18.54 -7.93 4.03
C ILE A 81 19.06 -7.75 2.61
N GLY A 82 19.13 -8.85 1.84
CA GLY A 82 19.67 -8.87 0.49
C GLY A 82 18.65 -8.64 -0.63
N GLN A 83 17.36 -8.49 -0.29
CA GLN A 83 16.30 -8.41 -1.29
C GLN A 83 16.23 -7.00 -1.88
N ARG A 84 16.89 -6.80 -3.03
CA ARG A 84 17.00 -5.50 -3.71
C ARG A 84 16.21 -5.50 -5.01
N VAL A 85 15.69 -4.34 -5.36
CA VAL A 85 15.05 -4.09 -6.66
C VAL A 85 15.88 -3.02 -7.39
N PRO A 86 16.31 -3.27 -8.63
CA PRO A 86 17.08 -2.28 -9.37
C PRO A 86 16.32 -0.95 -9.50
N PHE A 87 16.99 0.15 -9.12
CA PHE A 87 16.44 1.50 -9.28
C PHE A 87 16.57 2.01 -10.73
N PHE A 88 17.74 1.83 -11.32
CA PHE A 88 18.02 2.28 -12.69
C PHE A 88 17.43 1.34 -13.74
N GLY A 89 16.89 1.91 -14.81
CA GLY A 89 16.20 1.17 -15.87
C GLY A 89 15.52 2.11 -16.85
N SER A 90 14.94 1.57 -17.93
CA SER A 90 14.11 2.35 -18.87
C SER A 90 12.75 2.72 -18.28
N ARG A 91 12.26 1.93 -17.32
CA ARG A 91 11.00 2.10 -16.59
C ARG A 91 11.30 2.16 -15.10
N GLN A 92 10.54 2.96 -14.36
CA GLN A 92 10.68 3.00 -12.91
C GLN A 92 10.23 1.69 -12.26
N ALA A 93 10.92 1.29 -11.19
CA ALA A 93 10.48 0.20 -10.32
C ALA A 93 9.18 0.56 -9.58
N GLY A 94 8.56 -0.43 -8.92
CA GLY A 94 7.32 -0.24 -8.15
C GLY A 94 6.02 -0.38 -8.96
N ILE A 95 6.13 -0.67 -10.26
CA ILE A 95 4.99 -0.86 -11.19
C ILE A 95 4.90 -2.34 -11.60
N GLU A 96 5.83 -2.82 -12.42
CA GLU A 96 5.99 -4.26 -12.75
C GLU A 96 6.53 -5.08 -11.58
N THR A 97 7.23 -4.43 -10.64
CA THR A 97 7.77 -5.09 -9.45
C THR A 97 6.64 -5.78 -8.67
N PRO A 98 6.77 -7.08 -8.33
CA PRO A 98 5.82 -7.77 -7.45
C PRO A 98 5.51 -6.92 -6.23
N ALA A 99 4.22 -6.77 -5.92
CA ALA A 99 3.77 -5.87 -4.86
C ALA A 99 4.26 -6.34 -3.48
N PRO A 100 5.17 -5.62 -2.81
CA PRO A 100 5.65 -6.02 -1.50
C PRO A 100 4.59 -5.71 -0.43
N THR A 101 4.88 -6.11 0.81
CA THR A 101 3.96 -6.06 1.94
C THR A 101 3.36 -4.68 2.18
N TYR A 102 4.15 -3.61 2.14
CA TYR A 102 3.73 -2.25 2.50
C TYR A 102 3.88 -1.30 1.32
N ALA A 103 3.01 -0.29 1.28
CA ALA A 103 3.19 0.88 0.44
C ALA A 103 2.86 2.16 1.21
N SER A 104 3.49 3.25 0.80
CA SER A 104 3.10 4.61 1.17
C SER A 104 3.08 5.48 -0.07
N PHE A 105 1.94 6.11 -0.33
CA PHE A 105 1.77 7.08 -1.39
C PHE A 105 1.76 8.47 -0.75
N VAL A 106 2.67 9.33 -1.18
CA VAL A 106 2.83 10.67 -0.62
C VAL A 106 2.68 11.70 -1.73
N ALA A 107 1.69 12.58 -1.61
CA ALA A 107 1.61 13.75 -2.46
C ALA A 107 2.24 14.96 -1.80
N VAL A 108 2.91 15.76 -2.60
CA VAL A 108 3.56 17.00 -2.22
C VAL A 108 3.00 18.13 -3.06
N ASP A 109 2.64 19.24 -2.40
CA ASP A 109 2.41 20.53 -3.07
C ASP A 109 3.76 21.28 -3.09
N LEU A 110 4.24 21.67 -4.27
CA LEU A 110 5.50 22.42 -4.38
C LEU A 110 5.30 23.87 -3.91
N ASN A 111 6.36 24.55 -3.51
CA ASN A 111 6.30 25.96 -3.10
C ASN A 111 5.91 26.84 -4.29
N ASN A 112 5.08 27.86 -4.08
CA ASN A 112 4.57 28.73 -5.16
C ASN A 112 5.69 29.39 -6.00
N GLY A 113 6.83 29.71 -5.39
CA GLY A 113 7.97 30.35 -6.05
C GLY A 113 9.06 29.41 -6.57
N ILE A 114 8.80 28.09 -6.62
CA ILE A 114 9.77 27.16 -7.23
C ILE A 114 9.88 27.44 -8.73
N ASP A 115 11.10 27.55 -9.23
CA ASP A 115 11.42 27.71 -10.64
C ASP A 115 11.89 26.39 -11.26
N LYS A 116 12.18 26.41 -12.56
CA LYS A 116 12.66 25.24 -13.31
C LYS A 116 13.93 24.64 -12.70
N ASP A 117 14.89 25.50 -12.33
CA ASP A 117 16.17 25.07 -11.72
C ASP A 117 15.95 24.45 -10.33
N GLY A 118 15.01 24.98 -9.55
CA GLY A 118 14.59 24.44 -8.26
C GLY A 118 13.96 23.06 -8.40
N LEU A 119 13.09 22.87 -9.39
CA LEU A 119 12.48 21.58 -9.70
C LEU A 119 13.54 20.56 -10.15
N GLU A 120 14.46 20.93 -11.05
CA GLU A 120 15.55 20.05 -11.48
C GLU A 120 16.39 19.58 -10.29
N ARG A 121 16.77 20.51 -9.41
CA ARG A 121 17.55 20.22 -8.21
C ARG A 121 16.83 19.25 -7.27
N LEU A 122 15.53 19.45 -7.04
CA LEU A 122 14.71 18.55 -6.23
C LEU A 122 14.74 17.13 -6.81
N LEU A 123 14.46 16.98 -8.12
CA LEU A 123 14.39 15.66 -8.75
C LEU A 123 15.73 14.93 -8.73
N ARG A 124 16.85 15.65 -8.89
CA ARG A 124 18.21 15.09 -8.76
C ARG A 124 18.48 14.57 -7.35
N ILE A 125 18.15 15.35 -6.32
CA ILE A 125 18.34 14.94 -4.92
C ILE A 125 17.50 13.70 -4.61
N LEU A 126 16.21 13.72 -4.95
CA LEU A 126 15.31 12.59 -4.72
C LEU A 126 15.76 11.32 -5.45
N THR A 127 16.29 11.45 -6.67
CA THR A 127 16.81 10.33 -7.45
C THR A 127 18.04 9.73 -6.77
N ASP A 128 19.00 10.55 -6.35
CA ASP A 128 20.24 10.07 -5.72
C ASP A 128 19.95 9.34 -4.41
N ASP A 129 19.13 9.94 -3.53
CA ASP A 129 18.77 9.35 -2.25
C ASP A 129 17.95 8.06 -2.43
N ALA A 130 16.98 8.05 -3.36
CA ALA A 130 16.23 6.84 -3.69
C ALA A 130 17.14 5.71 -4.19
N ALA A 131 18.06 6.00 -5.12
CA ALA A 131 18.98 5.00 -5.67
C ALA A 131 19.88 4.36 -4.61
N HIS A 132 20.33 5.14 -3.62
CA HIS A 132 21.10 4.63 -2.49
C HIS A 132 20.24 3.73 -1.59
N LEU A 133 19.08 4.22 -1.16
CA LEU A 133 18.21 3.51 -0.23
C LEU A 133 17.74 2.16 -0.78
N THR A 134 17.35 2.10 -2.07
CA THR A 134 16.89 0.85 -2.71
C THR A 134 17.99 -0.22 -2.79
N GLU A 135 19.26 0.18 -2.74
CA GLU A 135 20.42 -0.71 -2.72
C GLU A 135 20.90 -1.07 -1.30
N GLY A 136 20.17 -0.65 -0.28
CA GLY A 136 20.55 -0.80 1.11
C GLY A 136 21.77 0.05 1.50
N LYS A 137 21.95 1.20 0.84
CA LYS A 137 23.05 2.14 1.07
C LYS A 137 22.52 3.42 1.69
N THR A 138 23.36 4.03 2.52
CA THR A 138 23.06 5.28 3.22
C THR A 138 23.25 6.49 2.29
N PRO A 139 22.22 7.35 2.12
CA PRO A 139 22.38 8.65 1.48
C PRO A 139 23.32 9.59 2.24
N VAL A 140 23.90 10.59 1.55
CA VAL A 140 24.95 11.46 2.12
C VAL A 140 24.50 12.20 3.38
N VAL A 141 23.24 12.62 3.45
CA VAL A 141 22.68 13.44 4.53
C VAL A 141 21.91 12.64 5.58
N ASP A 142 21.97 11.32 5.52
CA ASP A 142 21.31 10.42 6.45
C ASP A 142 22.10 10.34 7.77
N GLN A 143 21.39 10.53 8.88
CA GLN A 143 21.95 10.51 10.23
C GLN A 143 21.73 9.17 10.94
N GLU A 144 20.98 8.26 10.32
CA GLU A 144 20.61 6.96 10.84
C GLU A 144 21.00 5.84 9.85
N PRO A 145 22.30 5.68 9.52
CA PRO A 145 22.78 4.76 8.50
C PRO A 145 22.39 3.30 8.74
N GLU A 146 22.18 2.91 10.00
CA GLU A 146 21.78 1.55 10.39
C GLU A 146 20.40 1.18 9.85
N LEU A 147 19.51 2.16 9.61
CA LEU A 147 18.17 1.93 9.07
C LEU A 147 18.17 1.64 7.56
N ALA A 148 19.22 2.04 6.85
CA ALA A 148 19.35 1.82 5.41
C ALA A 148 19.83 0.40 5.05
N GLN A 149 20.35 -0.38 6.00
CA GLN A 149 21.06 -1.65 5.68
C GLN A 149 20.16 -2.76 5.14
N VAL A 150 18.86 -2.73 5.47
CA VAL A 150 17.87 -3.70 5.03
C VAL A 150 17.11 -3.11 3.85
N ALA A 151 17.33 -3.62 2.64
CA ALA A 151 16.63 -3.11 1.46
C ALA A 151 15.16 -3.55 1.41
N ALA A 152 14.84 -4.78 1.83
CA ALA A 152 13.47 -5.31 1.93
C ALA A 152 12.58 -5.01 0.71
N SER A 153 13.07 -5.26 -0.50
CA SER A 153 12.36 -4.98 -1.76
C SER A 153 11.96 -3.51 -1.94
N LEU A 154 12.67 -2.57 -1.31
CA LEU A 154 12.37 -1.15 -1.38
C LEU A 154 12.37 -0.68 -2.83
N THR A 155 11.31 0.03 -3.19
CA THR A 155 11.17 0.77 -4.44
C THR A 155 10.68 2.16 -4.13
N VAL A 156 11.14 3.13 -4.92
CA VAL A 156 10.67 4.51 -4.90
C VAL A 156 10.29 4.88 -6.33
N THR A 157 9.03 5.28 -6.53
CA THR A 157 8.49 5.70 -7.82
C THR A 157 8.06 7.16 -7.73
N LEU A 158 8.48 7.99 -8.67
CA LEU A 158 8.06 9.38 -8.79
C LEU A 158 6.97 9.53 -9.84
N GLY A 159 5.98 10.38 -9.57
CA GLY A 159 4.93 10.75 -10.51
C GLY A 159 4.64 12.25 -10.47
N PHE A 160 4.22 12.81 -11.60
CA PHE A 160 4.09 14.25 -11.80
C PHE A 160 2.63 14.67 -11.98
N GLY A 161 2.18 15.60 -11.14
CA GLY A 161 0.93 16.32 -11.31
C GLY A 161 1.07 17.42 -12.36
N GLU A 162 -0.03 18.13 -12.64
CA GLU A 162 -0.09 19.14 -13.71
C GLU A 162 0.98 20.22 -13.57
N ARG A 163 1.18 20.71 -12.34
CA ARG A 163 2.01 21.87 -12.05
C ARG A 163 3.49 21.69 -12.36
N ILE A 164 4.00 20.45 -12.32
CA ILE A 164 5.39 20.16 -12.69
C ILE A 164 5.67 20.53 -14.15
N PHE A 165 4.72 20.27 -15.04
CA PHE A 165 4.85 20.60 -16.46
C PHE A 165 4.79 22.12 -16.70
N GLU A 166 3.96 22.83 -15.93
CA GLU A 166 3.90 24.30 -15.95
C GLU A 166 5.22 24.92 -15.53
N ILE A 167 5.81 24.46 -14.42
CA ILE A 167 7.12 24.93 -13.93
C ILE A 167 8.23 24.64 -14.94
N ALA A 168 8.24 23.45 -15.53
CA ALA A 168 9.25 23.05 -16.52
C ALA A 168 9.08 23.75 -17.88
N GLY A 169 7.91 24.36 -18.14
CA GLY A 169 7.60 25.05 -19.39
C GLY A 169 7.35 24.10 -20.57
N VAL A 170 6.88 22.87 -20.29
CA VAL A 170 6.65 21.82 -21.30
C VAL A 170 5.18 21.40 -21.33
N LYS A 171 4.74 20.83 -22.45
CA LYS A 171 3.35 20.40 -22.61
C LYS A 171 3.07 19.14 -21.79
N LYS A 172 2.06 19.19 -20.91
CA LYS A 172 1.56 18.01 -20.19
C LYS A 172 0.80 17.02 -21.10
N PRO A 173 0.70 15.73 -20.72
CA PRO A 173 -0.19 14.78 -21.39
C PRO A 173 -1.64 15.28 -21.33
N SER A 174 -2.42 15.12 -22.42
CA SER A 174 -3.78 15.68 -22.50
C SER A 174 -4.75 15.09 -21.49
N TRP A 175 -4.49 13.88 -20.99
CA TRP A 175 -5.29 13.21 -19.98
C TRP A 175 -4.89 13.59 -18.55
N LEU A 176 -3.76 14.28 -18.32
CA LEU A 176 -3.28 14.62 -16.99
C LEU A 176 -4.08 15.79 -16.42
N GLN A 177 -5.14 15.45 -15.71
CA GLN A 177 -6.05 16.34 -14.99
C GLN A 177 -6.87 15.52 -13.98
N PRO A 178 -7.53 16.16 -13.00
CA PRO A 178 -8.51 15.48 -12.15
C PRO A 178 -9.50 14.65 -12.98
N LEU A 179 -9.85 13.47 -12.46
CA LEU A 179 -10.85 12.63 -13.10
C LEU A 179 -12.19 13.37 -13.20
N PRO A 180 -13.03 13.04 -14.20
CA PRO A 180 -14.42 13.48 -14.21
C PRO A 180 -15.12 13.07 -12.91
N ALA A 181 -16.04 13.91 -12.43
CA ALA A 181 -16.85 13.57 -11.27
C ALA A 181 -17.74 12.34 -11.56
N PHE A 182 -17.80 11.41 -10.60
CA PHE A 182 -18.72 10.29 -10.59
C PHE A 182 -19.80 10.55 -9.53
N GLU A 183 -20.72 11.48 -9.82
CA GLU A 183 -21.68 12.07 -8.87
C GLU A 183 -22.48 11.08 -8.03
N LYS A 184 -22.72 9.86 -8.55
CA LYS A 184 -23.46 8.81 -7.84
C LYS A 184 -22.70 8.17 -6.68
N ILE A 185 -21.37 8.23 -6.69
CA ILE A 185 -20.50 7.49 -5.75
C ILE A 185 -19.45 8.36 -5.07
N ASP A 186 -19.03 9.46 -5.70
CA ASP A 186 -17.95 10.30 -5.19
C ASP A 186 -18.38 11.07 -3.93
N GLN A 187 -17.64 10.85 -2.84
CA GLN A 187 -17.69 11.67 -1.63
C GLN A 187 -16.28 12.17 -1.30
N LEU A 188 -15.64 12.78 -2.29
CA LEU A 188 -14.24 13.17 -2.23
C LEU A 188 -13.98 14.20 -1.12
N GLN A 189 -12.95 13.93 -0.33
CA GLN A 189 -12.49 14.82 0.73
C GLN A 189 -11.21 15.50 0.25
N GLN A 190 -11.15 16.83 0.36
CA GLN A 190 -10.06 17.64 -0.19
C GLN A 190 -8.66 17.19 0.26
N GLN A 191 -8.56 16.68 1.49
CA GLN A 191 -7.33 16.18 2.09
C GLN A 191 -6.74 14.94 1.42
N TRP A 192 -7.48 14.22 0.56
CA TRP A 192 -7.01 13.02 -0.14
C TRP A 192 -6.91 13.17 -1.65
N ASN A 193 -7.16 14.38 -2.17
CA ASN A 193 -7.20 14.63 -3.61
C ASN A 193 -5.89 15.21 -4.12
N ASP A 194 -5.57 14.99 -5.39
CA ASP A 194 -4.53 15.72 -6.16
C ASP A 194 -3.12 15.74 -5.53
N GLY A 195 -2.24 16.59 -6.06
CA GLY A 195 -0.85 16.78 -5.65
C GLY A 195 0.04 17.19 -6.83
N ASP A 196 1.15 17.88 -6.58
CA ASP A 196 2.09 18.29 -7.64
C ASP A 196 3.13 17.20 -7.93
N LEU A 197 3.63 16.53 -6.89
CA LEU A 197 4.61 15.44 -6.97
C LEU A 197 4.12 14.26 -6.14
N LEU A 198 4.11 13.07 -6.73
CA LEU A 198 3.89 11.80 -6.06
C LEU A 198 5.24 11.15 -5.75
N LEU A 199 5.39 10.70 -4.50
CA LEU A 199 6.40 9.73 -4.08
C LEU A 199 5.67 8.46 -3.63
N GLN A 200 5.87 7.37 -4.34
CA GLN A 200 5.38 6.05 -3.98
C GLN A 200 6.53 5.22 -3.44
N PHE A 201 6.42 4.81 -2.18
CA PHE A 201 7.33 3.89 -1.52
C PHE A 201 6.67 2.52 -1.42
N CYS A 202 7.38 1.45 -1.73
CA CYS A 202 6.91 0.09 -1.44
C CYS A 202 8.06 -0.76 -0.88
N ALA A 203 7.81 -1.53 0.18
CA ALA A 203 8.80 -2.43 0.79
C ALA A 203 8.13 -3.56 1.58
N ASP A 204 8.86 -4.64 1.82
CA ASP A 204 8.42 -5.79 2.64
C ASP A 204 8.62 -5.56 4.15
N ASP A 205 9.41 -4.55 4.52
CA ASP A 205 9.65 -4.15 5.91
C ASP A 205 9.16 -2.72 6.18
N ARG A 206 8.45 -2.55 7.30
CA ARG A 206 7.81 -1.29 7.64
C ARG A 206 8.81 -0.24 8.14
N LEU A 207 9.87 -0.66 8.82
CA LEU A 207 10.90 0.26 9.32
C LEU A 207 11.72 0.85 8.18
N THR A 208 12.10 0.00 7.22
CA THR A 208 12.75 0.37 5.95
C THR A 208 11.91 1.41 5.19
N LEU A 209 10.61 1.14 5.04
CA LEU A 209 9.69 2.06 4.37
C LEU A 209 9.59 3.41 5.09
N ALA A 210 9.48 3.40 6.43
CA ALA A 210 9.37 4.61 7.23
C ALA A 210 10.66 5.46 7.16
N HIS A 211 11.83 4.82 7.15
CA HIS A 211 13.12 5.49 6.99
C HIS A 211 13.25 6.15 5.62
N ALA A 212 12.97 5.41 4.54
CA ALA A 212 13.03 5.94 3.18
C ALA A 212 12.08 7.13 2.97
N GLN A 213 10.84 7.03 3.48
CA GLN A 213 9.88 8.14 3.45
C GLN A 213 10.40 9.36 4.21
N ARG A 214 10.94 9.18 5.42
CA ARG A 214 11.50 10.28 6.22
C ARG A 214 12.67 10.96 5.50
N MET A 215 13.53 10.18 4.86
CA MET A 215 14.69 10.70 4.12
C MET A 215 14.26 11.57 2.95
N LEU A 216 13.44 11.06 2.03
CA LEU A 216 13.01 11.84 0.88
C LEU A 216 12.14 13.05 1.28
N LEU A 217 11.35 12.95 2.35
CA LEU A 217 10.59 14.10 2.85
C LEU A 217 11.45 15.16 3.52
N LYS A 218 12.63 14.81 4.06
CA LYS A 218 13.62 15.78 4.53
C LYS A 218 14.12 16.63 3.36
N ASP A 219 14.35 16.02 2.21
CA ASP A 219 14.81 16.71 1.00
C ASP A 219 13.72 17.58 0.38
N VAL A 220 12.47 17.13 0.39
CA VAL A 220 11.31 17.91 -0.09
C VAL A 220 11.07 19.17 0.75
N ARG A 221 11.45 19.20 2.02
CA ARG A 221 11.02 20.22 3.00
C ARG A 221 11.29 21.66 2.59
N SER A 222 12.35 21.92 1.82
CA SER A 222 12.69 23.25 1.30
C SER A 222 12.00 23.60 -0.01
N PHE A 223 11.44 22.61 -0.72
CA PHE A 223 10.83 22.76 -2.04
C PHE A 223 9.30 22.68 -2.02
N GLY A 224 8.69 22.16 -0.97
CA GLY A 224 7.25 22.01 -0.88
C GLY A 224 6.77 21.55 0.49
N ARG A 225 5.51 21.14 0.55
CA ARG A 225 4.85 20.60 1.73
C ARG A 225 4.15 19.30 1.41
N VAL A 226 4.12 18.38 2.37
CA VAL A 226 3.31 17.17 2.26
C VAL A 226 1.84 17.56 2.24
N ARG A 227 1.14 17.15 1.19
CA ARG A 227 -0.30 17.34 1.04
C ARG A 227 -1.07 16.23 1.73
N TRP A 228 -0.69 14.98 1.47
CA TRP A 228 -1.22 13.80 2.13
C TRP A 228 -0.24 12.64 2.10
N VAL A 229 -0.40 11.74 3.05
CA VAL A 229 0.30 10.45 3.13
C VAL A 229 -0.76 9.37 3.26
N GLN A 230 -0.72 8.39 2.37
CA GLN A 230 -1.63 7.24 2.37
C GLN A 230 -0.83 5.97 2.47
N GLU A 231 -0.85 5.37 3.65
CA GLU A 231 -0.13 4.15 3.95
C GLU A 231 -1.05 2.94 3.85
N GLY A 232 -0.54 1.87 3.26
CA GLY A 232 -1.30 0.64 3.11
C GLY A 232 -0.45 -0.61 3.22
N PHE A 233 -1.14 -1.74 3.30
CA PHE A 233 -0.55 -3.04 3.56
C PHE A 233 -1.25 -4.16 2.76
N ARG A 234 -0.49 -5.22 2.55
CA ARG A 234 -0.88 -6.55 2.08
C ARG A 234 -0.50 -7.55 3.17
N ARG A 235 -0.55 -8.84 2.85
CA ARG A 235 -0.05 -9.88 3.76
C ARG A 235 1.46 -9.72 3.99
N ALA A 236 1.88 -9.99 5.22
CA ALA A 236 3.28 -9.95 5.59
C ALA A 236 4.11 -10.95 4.78
N TYR A 237 5.32 -10.54 4.39
CA TYR A 237 6.28 -11.37 3.69
C TYR A 237 6.42 -12.76 4.35
N GLY A 238 6.35 -13.81 3.53
CA GLY A 238 6.44 -15.21 3.98
C GLY A 238 5.15 -15.79 4.59
N SER A 239 4.08 -15.01 4.76
CA SER A 239 2.77 -15.54 5.22
C SER A 239 2.01 -16.28 4.13
N GLU A 240 2.34 -16.01 2.87
CA GLU A 240 1.74 -16.61 1.67
C GLU A 240 2.84 -17.02 0.69
N LYS A 241 2.51 -17.92 -0.24
CA LYS A 241 3.47 -18.29 -1.29
C LYS A 241 3.67 -17.10 -2.25
N PRO A 242 4.87 -16.90 -2.81
CA PRO A 242 5.09 -15.90 -3.84
C PRO A 242 4.09 -16.07 -5.00
N GLY A 243 3.59 -14.95 -5.52
CA GLY A 243 2.63 -14.92 -6.64
C GLY A 243 1.19 -15.23 -6.27
N GLN A 244 0.86 -15.47 -4.99
CA GLN A 244 -0.56 -15.59 -4.59
C GLN A 244 -1.30 -14.26 -4.72
N THR A 245 -2.53 -14.33 -5.23
CA THR A 245 -3.46 -13.20 -5.26
C THR A 245 -3.79 -12.77 -3.83
N MET A 246 -3.67 -11.47 -3.54
CA MET A 246 -3.93 -10.97 -2.19
C MET A 246 -5.41 -11.04 -1.84
N ARG A 247 -5.72 -10.97 -0.55
CA ARG A 247 -7.06 -10.61 -0.08
C ARG A 247 -7.16 -9.13 0.30
N ASN A 248 -8.33 -8.55 0.06
CA ASN A 248 -8.69 -7.24 0.61
C ASN A 248 -9.47 -7.37 1.94
N LEU A 249 -9.84 -6.23 2.56
CA LEU A 249 -10.53 -6.22 3.86
C LEU A 249 -12.00 -6.69 3.81
N PHE A 250 -12.63 -6.78 2.63
CA PHE A 250 -13.88 -7.52 2.46
C PHE A 250 -13.68 -9.04 2.41
N GLY A 251 -12.43 -9.51 2.45
CA GLY A 251 -12.05 -10.91 2.37
C GLY A 251 -12.02 -11.46 0.94
N GLN A 252 -12.17 -10.62 -0.08
CA GLN A 252 -12.18 -11.01 -1.50
C GLN A 252 -10.75 -11.27 -1.98
N LEU A 253 -10.53 -12.26 -2.84
CA LEU A 253 -9.28 -12.34 -3.62
C LEU A 253 -9.28 -11.22 -4.66
N ASP A 254 -8.23 -10.39 -4.64
CA ASP A 254 -8.13 -9.16 -5.39
C ASP A 254 -6.80 -9.10 -6.17
N GLY A 255 -6.91 -9.13 -7.51
CA GLY A 255 -5.76 -9.11 -8.41
C GLY A 255 -5.72 -10.26 -9.43
N THR A 256 -6.70 -11.18 -9.41
CA THR A 256 -6.77 -12.36 -10.29
C THR A 256 -6.65 -12.05 -11.78
N VAL A 257 -7.38 -11.03 -12.25
CA VAL A 257 -7.33 -10.56 -13.64
C VAL A 257 -6.61 -9.22 -13.64
N ASN A 258 -5.35 -9.26 -14.05
CA ASN A 258 -4.45 -8.12 -14.19
C ASN A 258 -3.51 -8.40 -15.38
N PRO A 259 -2.99 -7.36 -16.04
CA PRO A 259 -1.88 -7.51 -16.98
C PRO A 259 -0.67 -8.16 -16.30
N THR A 260 0.07 -8.98 -17.05
CA THR A 260 1.27 -9.67 -16.58
C THR A 260 2.42 -9.54 -17.57
N THR A 261 3.65 -9.61 -17.05
CA THR A 261 4.86 -9.53 -17.87
C THR A 261 5.03 -10.79 -18.72
N GLU A 262 4.69 -11.96 -18.19
CA GLU A 262 4.81 -13.25 -18.87
C GLU A 262 3.91 -13.33 -20.10
N ALA A 263 2.73 -12.70 -20.06
CA ALA A 263 1.80 -12.65 -21.18
C ALA A 263 2.05 -11.48 -22.13
N GLY A 264 3.03 -10.60 -21.86
CA GLY A 264 3.30 -9.39 -22.65
C GLY A 264 2.26 -8.27 -22.48
N THR A 265 1.12 -8.53 -21.83
CA THR A 265 0.02 -7.58 -21.66
C THR A 265 0.39 -6.34 -20.84
N MET A 266 1.44 -6.42 -20.00
CA MET A 266 2.03 -5.23 -19.36
C MET A 266 2.52 -4.20 -20.40
N ASN A 267 3.26 -4.66 -21.42
CA ASN A 267 3.74 -3.80 -22.51
C ASN A 267 2.59 -3.17 -23.28
N GLU A 268 1.58 -3.98 -23.62
CA GLU A 268 0.40 -3.52 -24.35
C GLU A 268 -0.35 -2.40 -23.60
N TYR A 269 -0.74 -2.65 -22.36
CA TYR A 269 -1.74 -1.82 -21.68
C TYR A 269 -1.17 -0.81 -20.69
N VAL A 270 -0.03 -1.11 -20.06
CA VAL A 270 0.58 -0.21 -19.05
C VAL A 270 1.59 0.73 -19.71
N TRP A 271 2.40 0.18 -20.62
CA TRP A 271 3.45 0.93 -21.31
C TRP A 271 3.04 1.44 -22.71
N GLY A 272 1.83 1.10 -23.14
CA GLY A 272 1.18 1.71 -24.30
C GLY A 272 1.69 1.22 -25.65
N GLU A 273 2.15 -0.03 -25.72
CA GLU A 273 2.60 -0.65 -26.99
C GLU A 273 1.43 -1.19 -27.85
N ALA A 274 0.20 -1.21 -27.32
CA ALA A 274 -0.98 -1.55 -28.12
C ALA A 274 -1.33 -0.43 -29.12
N ASP A 275 -1.77 -0.79 -30.34
CA ASP A 275 -2.04 0.13 -31.46
C ASP A 275 -2.96 1.32 -31.11
N SER A 276 -3.90 1.13 -30.19
CA SER A 276 -4.87 2.15 -29.78
C SER A 276 -4.38 3.06 -28.65
N LEU A 277 -3.21 2.76 -28.09
CA LEU A 277 -2.58 3.46 -26.98
C LEU A 277 -1.29 4.14 -27.44
N THR A 278 -0.94 5.23 -26.76
CA THR A 278 0.32 5.92 -27.00
C THR A 278 0.78 6.44 -25.65
N PRO A 279 1.93 5.98 -25.13
CA PRO A 279 2.44 6.48 -23.88
C PRO A 279 2.80 7.95 -24.04
N TRP A 280 2.69 8.71 -22.95
CA TRP A 280 2.97 10.14 -22.99
C TRP A 280 4.47 10.44 -23.19
N GLU A 281 5.32 9.51 -22.80
CA GLU A 281 6.73 9.44 -23.18
C GLU A 281 7.23 7.99 -23.15
N ASP A 282 8.38 7.73 -23.77
CA ASP A 282 9.02 6.42 -23.72
C ASP A 282 9.38 6.01 -22.27
N GLY A 283 8.95 4.80 -21.90
CA GLY A 283 9.07 4.25 -20.55
C GLY A 283 8.09 4.82 -19.52
N GLY A 284 7.26 5.80 -19.90
CA GLY A 284 6.29 6.44 -19.03
C GLY A 284 4.95 5.70 -18.95
N THR A 285 4.21 5.94 -17.87
CA THR A 285 2.83 5.49 -17.68
C THR A 285 2.04 6.53 -16.87
N SER A 286 0.79 6.24 -16.53
CA SER A 286 0.02 7.04 -15.57
C SER A 286 -0.26 6.23 -14.32
N VAL A 287 -0.55 6.92 -13.21
CA VAL A 287 -1.18 6.30 -12.04
C VAL A 287 -2.40 7.10 -11.61
N ILE A 288 -3.46 6.38 -11.31
CA ILE A 288 -4.65 6.91 -10.64
C ILE A 288 -4.67 6.31 -9.25
N ILE A 289 -4.78 7.16 -8.24
CA ILE A 289 -4.90 6.75 -6.84
C ILE A 289 -6.29 7.14 -6.37
N ARG A 290 -7.10 6.15 -6.01
CA ARG A 290 -8.40 6.35 -5.37
C ARG A 290 -8.37 5.81 -3.96
N ARG A 291 -8.65 6.66 -2.98
CA ARG A 291 -8.89 6.22 -1.60
C ARG A 291 -10.35 5.80 -1.50
N ILE A 292 -10.59 4.52 -1.32
CA ILE A 292 -11.95 3.94 -1.30
C ILE A 292 -12.21 3.41 0.11
N HIS A 293 -13.11 4.06 0.83
CA HIS A 293 -13.60 3.58 2.11
C HIS A 293 -14.42 2.30 1.90
N MET A 294 -14.22 1.32 2.77
CA MET A 294 -15.01 0.09 2.84
C MET A 294 -15.88 0.15 4.10
N ASN A 295 -17.20 0.19 3.93
CA ASN A 295 -18.14 0.09 5.03
C ASN A 295 -18.26 -1.36 5.49
N LEU A 296 -17.37 -1.76 6.40
CA LEU A 296 -17.30 -3.13 6.91
C LEU A 296 -18.52 -3.49 7.77
N ASP A 297 -19.13 -2.53 8.46
CA ASP A 297 -20.26 -2.77 9.37
C ASP A 297 -21.50 -3.28 8.62
N THR A 298 -21.83 -2.64 7.49
CA THR A 298 -22.96 -3.05 6.65
C THR A 298 -22.59 -4.19 5.72
N TRP A 299 -21.31 -4.34 5.37
CA TRP A 299 -20.82 -5.55 4.69
C TRP A 299 -21.02 -6.79 5.54
N ASP A 300 -20.78 -6.70 6.85
CA ASP A 300 -20.92 -7.82 7.78
C ASP A 300 -22.35 -8.29 7.98
N GLN A 301 -23.33 -7.42 7.69
CA GLN A 301 -24.76 -7.76 7.73
C GLN A 301 -25.23 -8.49 6.46
N ALA A 302 -24.52 -8.33 5.33
CA ALA A 302 -24.85 -9.04 4.10
C ALA A 302 -24.49 -10.53 4.24
N ASP A 303 -25.35 -11.43 3.73
CA ASP A 303 -25.00 -12.85 3.71
C ASP A 303 -23.94 -13.15 2.63
N ARG A 304 -23.29 -14.32 2.74
CA ARG A 304 -22.24 -14.71 1.78
C ARG A 304 -22.75 -14.75 0.32
N PRO A 305 -23.94 -15.31 0.01
CA PRO A 305 -24.48 -15.28 -1.34
C PRO A 305 -24.61 -13.86 -1.90
N ALA A 306 -25.15 -12.89 -1.14
CA ALA A 306 -25.27 -11.51 -1.60
C ALA A 306 -23.88 -10.87 -1.86
N ARG A 307 -22.91 -11.13 -0.98
CA ARG A 307 -21.53 -10.66 -1.16
C ARG A 307 -20.88 -11.24 -2.42
N GLU A 308 -21.06 -12.53 -2.67
CA GLU A 308 -20.52 -13.21 -3.86
C GLU A 308 -21.24 -12.78 -5.14
N ASP A 309 -22.55 -12.54 -5.10
CA ASP A 309 -23.37 -12.03 -6.20
C ASP A 309 -23.02 -10.58 -6.58
N ALA A 310 -22.81 -9.72 -5.58
CA ALA A 310 -22.35 -8.35 -5.78
C ALA A 310 -20.98 -8.27 -6.48
N VAL A 311 -20.08 -9.22 -6.20
CA VAL A 311 -18.76 -9.27 -6.84
C VAL A 311 -18.81 -10.03 -8.17
N GLY A 312 -19.54 -11.14 -8.23
CA GLY A 312 -19.51 -12.13 -9.31
C GLY A 312 -18.44 -13.22 -9.16
N ARG A 313 -17.81 -13.34 -7.98
CA ARG A 313 -16.80 -14.36 -7.64
C ARG A 313 -17.03 -14.94 -6.25
N LYS A 314 -16.64 -16.20 -6.07
CA LYS A 314 -16.69 -16.91 -4.79
C LYS A 314 -15.64 -16.34 -3.83
N LEU A 315 -16.02 -16.03 -2.59
CA LEU A 315 -15.09 -15.50 -1.58
C LEU A 315 -14.13 -16.57 -1.08
N SER A 316 -14.47 -17.87 -1.18
CA SER A 316 -13.62 -18.97 -0.70
C SER A 316 -12.33 -19.08 -1.49
N ASN A 317 -12.41 -19.09 -2.82
CA ASN A 317 -11.29 -19.38 -3.72
C ASN A 317 -11.17 -18.43 -4.92
N GLY A 318 -12.00 -17.39 -5.00
CA GLY A 318 -11.94 -16.38 -6.07
C GLY A 318 -12.46 -16.84 -7.42
N ALA A 319 -12.96 -18.07 -7.59
CA ALA A 319 -13.51 -18.52 -8.86
C ALA A 319 -14.71 -17.66 -9.28
N PRO A 320 -14.93 -17.41 -10.59
CA PRO A 320 -16.19 -16.80 -11.03
C PRO A 320 -17.38 -17.68 -10.62
N LEU A 321 -18.56 -17.09 -10.45
CA LEU A 321 -19.77 -17.85 -10.09
C LEU A 321 -20.09 -18.95 -11.12
N THR A 322 -19.63 -18.79 -12.36
CA THR A 322 -19.74 -19.76 -13.45
C THR A 322 -18.62 -20.79 -13.51
N GLY A 323 -17.65 -20.75 -12.59
CA GLY A 323 -16.43 -21.57 -12.62
C GLY A 323 -16.09 -22.25 -11.29
N THR A 324 -14.93 -22.92 -11.28
CA THR A 324 -14.45 -23.74 -10.15
C THR A 324 -13.16 -23.19 -9.54
N ASN A 325 -12.21 -22.73 -10.35
CA ASN A 325 -10.91 -22.21 -9.91
C ASN A 325 -10.79 -20.69 -10.12
N GLU A 326 -9.88 -20.06 -9.39
CA GLU A 326 -9.64 -18.61 -9.42
C GLU A 326 -9.46 -18.07 -10.86
N HIS A 327 -8.62 -18.73 -11.64
CA HIS A 327 -8.24 -18.32 -12.99
C HIS A 327 -9.15 -18.88 -14.10
N ASP A 328 -10.29 -19.51 -13.75
CA ASP A 328 -11.28 -19.86 -14.76
C ASP A 328 -11.85 -18.57 -15.40
N VAL A 329 -12.10 -18.63 -16.70
CA VAL A 329 -12.71 -17.50 -17.43
C VAL A 329 -14.17 -17.34 -17.00
N ALA A 330 -14.56 -16.11 -16.64
CA ALA A 330 -15.93 -15.80 -16.26
C ALA A 330 -16.84 -15.79 -17.50
N ASP A 331 -17.88 -16.63 -17.50
CA ASP A 331 -18.88 -16.63 -18.57
C ASP A 331 -19.98 -15.61 -18.24
N LEU A 332 -19.84 -14.41 -18.78
CA LEU A 332 -20.82 -13.33 -18.58
C LEU A 332 -22.15 -13.59 -19.29
N SER A 333 -22.23 -14.58 -20.19
CA SER A 333 -23.45 -14.91 -20.93
C SER A 333 -24.29 -15.99 -20.27
N ALA A 334 -23.71 -16.77 -19.34
CA ALA A 334 -24.40 -17.86 -18.66
C ALA A 334 -25.66 -17.39 -17.92
N THR A 335 -26.72 -18.20 -18.02
CA THR A 335 -28.01 -17.99 -17.36
C THR A 335 -28.39 -19.17 -16.48
N ASN A 336 -29.12 -18.91 -15.39
CA ASN A 336 -29.74 -19.95 -14.58
C ASN A 336 -31.03 -20.50 -15.23
N GLU A 337 -31.68 -21.46 -14.57
CA GLU A 337 -32.92 -22.10 -15.06
C GLU A 337 -34.09 -21.12 -15.25
N LEU A 338 -34.06 -19.97 -14.59
CA LEU A 338 -35.07 -18.91 -14.68
C LEU A 338 -34.75 -17.87 -15.77
N GLY A 339 -33.63 -18.04 -16.49
CA GLY A 339 -33.19 -17.12 -17.55
C GLY A 339 -32.44 -15.87 -17.06
N PHE A 340 -32.15 -15.76 -15.76
CA PHE A 340 -31.34 -14.66 -15.23
C PHE A 340 -29.84 -14.96 -15.38
N ASN A 341 -29.02 -13.93 -15.61
CA ASN A 341 -27.57 -14.11 -15.68
C ASN A 341 -27.02 -14.64 -14.35
N VAL A 342 -26.15 -15.65 -14.41
CA VAL A 342 -25.48 -16.20 -13.22
C VAL A 342 -24.55 -15.17 -12.60
N ILE A 343 -23.84 -14.40 -13.42
CA ILE A 343 -23.12 -13.19 -13.01
C ILE A 343 -24.03 -12.00 -13.33
N ALA A 344 -24.63 -11.44 -12.29
CA ALA A 344 -25.67 -10.43 -12.41
C ALA A 344 -25.21 -9.17 -13.19
N PRO A 345 -26.13 -8.43 -13.85
CA PRO A 345 -25.80 -7.18 -14.54
C PRO A 345 -25.09 -6.13 -13.70
N TYR A 346 -25.34 -6.09 -12.39
CA TYR A 346 -24.73 -5.19 -11.43
C TYR A 346 -23.43 -5.73 -10.80
N ALA A 347 -23.04 -6.97 -11.09
CA ALA A 347 -21.88 -7.59 -10.47
C ALA A 347 -20.58 -6.88 -10.86
N HIS A 348 -19.72 -6.63 -9.86
CA HIS A 348 -18.49 -5.86 -10.02
C HIS A 348 -17.63 -6.33 -11.20
N ILE A 349 -17.34 -7.64 -11.30
CA ILE A 349 -16.48 -8.15 -12.39
C ILE A 349 -17.08 -7.94 -13.78
N ARG A 350 -18.41 -7.93 -13.92
CA ARG A 350 -19.09 -7.69 -15.20
C ARG A 350 -19.01 -6.21 -15.58
N ARG A 351 -19.22 -5.32 -14.60
CA ARG A 351 -19.13 -3.87 -14.84
C ARG A 351 -17.70 -3.44 -15.11
N ALA A 352 -16.73 -4.08 -14.43
CA ALA A 352 -15.31 -3.82 -14.56
C ALA A 352 -14.66 -4.43 -15.82
N SER A 353 -15.28 -5.44 -16.45
CA SER A 353 -14.69 -6.09 -17.62
C SER A 353 -14.52 -5.12 -18.79
N ALA A 354 -13.43 -5.28 -19.52
CA ALA A 354 -13.15 -4.53 -20.74
C ALA A 354 -14.28 -4.70 -21.76
N GLN A 355 -14.79 -3.58 -22.30
CA GLN A 355 -15.75 -3.58 -23.41
C GLN A 355 -15.08 -3.22 -24.75
N LYS A 356 -13.85 -2.73 -24.69
CA LYS A 356 -12.98 -2.44 -25.83
C LYS A 356 -11.59 -3.03 -25.57
N PRO A 357 -10.81 -3.34 -26.63
CA PRO A 357 -9.49 -3.94 -26.49
C PRO A 357 -8.52 -3.16 -25.59
N GLU A 358 -8.65 -1.83 -25.52
CA GLU A 358 -7.78 -0.99 -24.69
C GLU A 358 -8.16 -0.92 -23.21
N GLU A 359 -9.36 -1.33 -22.80
CA GLU A 359 -9.91 -1.10 -21.45
C GLU A 359 -9.34 -2.07 -20.37
N HIS A 360 -8.02 -2.20 -20.33
CA HIS A 360 -7.28 -2.96 -19.34
C HIS A 360 -6.43 -2.01 -18.50
N ILE A 361 -6.32 -2.27 -17.20
CA ILE A 361 -5.51 -1.49 -16.27
C ILE A 361 -4.75 -2.46 -15.35
N LEU A 362 -3.53 -2.10 -14.95
CA LEU A 362 -2.85 -2.81 -13.86
C LEU A 362 -3.38 -2.30 -12.54
N ARG A 363 -4.06 -3.14 -11.76
CA ARG A 363 -4.50 -2.81 -10.41
C ARG A 363 -3.46 -3.30 -9.41
N ARG A 364 -2.92 -2.37 -8.62
CA ARG A 364 -1.90 -2.64 -7.58
C ARG A 364 -2.30 -1.96 -6.27
N GLY A 365 -3.49 -2.32 -5.77
CA GLY A 365 -4.06 -1.76 -4.56
C GLY A 365 -3.41 -2.25 -3.27
N TYR A 366 -3.59 -1.46 -2.20
CA TYR A 366 -3.16 -1.76 -0.83
C TYR A 366 -4.31 -1.51 0.14
N ASN A 367 -4.48 -2.37 1.13
CA ASN A 367 -5.47 -2.15 2.19
C ASN A 367 -5.00 -1.01 3.09
N TYR A 368 -5.92 -0.24 3.66
CA TYR A 368 -5.62 0.65 4.78
C TYR A 368 -6.56 0.35 5.94
N ASP A 369 -6.05 0.56 7.16
CA ASP A 369 -6.82 0.47 8.38
C ASP A 369 -6.30 1.55 9.34
N MET A 370 -7.14 2.56 9.58
CA MET A 370 -6.77 3.74 10.37
C MET A 370 -7.44 3.69 11.73
N PRO A 371 -6.86 4.36 12.75
CA PRO A 371 -7.54 4.53 14.02
C PRO A 371 -8.93 5.15 13.85
N VAL A 372 -9.87 4.66 14.66
CA VAL A 372 -11.22 5.18 14.74
C VAL A 372 -11.30 6.13 15.94
N SER A 373 -11.84 7.32 15.72
CA SER A 373 -12.15 8.31 16.76
C SER A 373 -13.59 8.81 16.58
N ASP A 374 -14.24 9.20 17.68
CA ASP A 374 -15.58 9.80 17.67
C ASP A 374 -16.65 8.99 16.92
N ALA A 375 -16.66 7.66 17.13
CA ALA A 375 -17.57 6.73 16.48
C ALA A 375 -18.61 6.12 17.44
N SER A 376 -19.81 5.90 16.92
CA SER A 376 -20.90 5.23 17.66
C SER A 376 -20.77 3.70 17.66
N GLY A 377 -19.96 3.16 16.74
CA GLY A 377 -19.88 1.74 16.43
C GLY A 377 -20.93 1.27 15.41
N PHE A 378 -21.74 2.18 14.87
CA PHE A 378 -22.72 1.90 13.83
C PHE A 378 -22.55 2.89 12.67
N SER A 379 -22.53 2.36 11.45
CA SER A 379 -22.61 3.14 10.22
C SER A 379 -23.71 2.59 9.30
N GLU A 380 -24.34 3.49 8.55
CA GLU A 380 -25.30 3.15 7.50
C GLU A 380 -24.63 3.07 6.12
N HIS A 381 -25.33 2.51 5.14
CA HIS A 381 -24.85 2.42 3.76
C HIS A 381 -24.42 3.79 3.23
N GLY A 382 -23.27 3.83 2.55
CA GLY A 382 -22.70 5.06 1.99
C GLY A 382 -22.10 6.02 3.01
N GLN A 383 -22.18 5.75 4.32
CA GLN A 383 -21.45 6.52 5.34
C GLN A 383 -19.98 6.09 5.39
N THR A 384 -19.10 7.05 5.68
CA THR A 384 -17.64 6.86 5.75
C THR A 384 -17.06 7.09 7.14
N SER A 385 -17.92 7.24 8.16
CA SER A 385 -17.56 7.53 9.54
C SER A 385 -18.66 7.05 10.49
N GLY A 386 -18.37 6.95 11.78
CA GLY A 386 -19.35 6.57 12.81
C GLY A 386 -19.38 5.07 13.14
N GLY A 387 -18.85 4.24 12.23
CA GLY A 387 -18.71 2.79 12.37
C GLY A 387 -17.55 2.33 13.24
N VAL A 388 -17.36 1.00 13.38
CA VAL A 388 -16.24 0.45 14.17
C VAL A 388 -14.90 0.44 13.44
N SER A 389 -14.88 0.87 12.16
CA SER A 389 -13.70 0.79 11.30
C SER A 389 -13.49 2.08 10.50
N ASN A 390 -12.22 2.42 10.24
CA ASN A 390 -11.81 3.44 9.28
C ASN A 390 -10.85 2.77 8.29
N SER A 391 -11.41 1.88 7.50
CA SER A 391 -10.64 0.96 6.68
C SER A 391 -11.09 1.01 5.22
N GLY A 392 -10.26 0.47 4.34
CA GLY A 392 -10.59 0.44 2.92
C GLY A 392 -9.42 0.05 2.03
N LEU A 393 -9.47 0.52 0.80
CA LEU A 393 -8.48 0.25 -0.24
C LEU A 393 -7.91 1.55 -0.78
N ILE A 394 -6.58 1.66 -0.78
CA ILE A 394 -5.85 2.59 -1.63
C ILE A 394 -5.74 1.91 -2.99
N PHE A 395 -6.67 2.21 -3.88
CA PHE A 395 -6.71 1.67 -5.22
C PHE A 395 -5.74 2.46 -6.10
N ALA A 396 -4.60 1.85 -6.44
CA ALA A 396 -3.67 2.38 -7.43
C ALA A 396 -3.81 1.62 -8.75
N SER A 397 -4.11 2.33 -9.84
CA SER A 397 -4.14 1.75 -11.19
C SER A 397 -3.17 2.41 -12.15
N TYR A 398 -2.48 1.58 -12.93
CA TYR A 398 -1.48 2.00 -13.91
C TYR A 398 -1.94 1.63 -15.31
N GLN A 399 -1.80 2.60 -16.22
CA GLN A 399 -2.29 2.52 -17.59
C GLN A 399 -1.60 3.58 -18.45
N ALA A 400 -1.52 3.37 -19.76
CA ALA A 400 -0.94 4.35 -20.68
C ALA A 400 -1.83 5.60 -20.84
N ASP A 401 -3.15 5.43 -20.89
CA ASP A 401 -4.13 6.51 -21.06
C ASP A 401 -5.36 6.32 -20.14
N PRO A 402 -5.45 7.08 -19.02
CA PRO A 402 -6.60 7.10 -18.12
C PRO A 402 -7.96 7.28 -18.79
N VAL A 403 -8.04 8.10 -19.85
CA VAL A 403 -9.31 8.47 -20.48
C VAL A 403 -9.84 7.31 -21.34
N LYS A 404 -8.94 6.55 -21.96
CA LYS A 404 -9.30 5.37 -22.75
C LYS A 404 -9.48 4.11 -21.90
N GLN A 405 -8.77 4.00 -20.78
CA GLN A 405 -8.68 2.76 -20.02
C GLN A 405 -9.50 2.83 -18.72
N PHE A 406 -9.14 3.71 -17.79
CA PHE A 406 -9.76 3.77 -16.46
C PHE A 406 -11.16 4.42 -16.46
N VAL A 407 -11.30 5.59 -17.09
CA VAL A 407 -12.54 6.38 -17.07
C VAL A 407 -13.77 5.60 -17.56
N PRO A 408 -13.75 4.88 -18.70
CA PRO A 408 -14.94 4.13 -19.14
C PRO A 408 -15.30 2.99 -18.18
N ILE A 409 -14.30 2.32 -17.58
CA ILE A 409 -14.53 1.30 -16.54
C ILE A 409 -15.23 1.93 -15.33
N GLN A 410 -14.66 3.01 -14.78
CA GLN A 410 -15.21 3.68 -13.60
C GLN A 410 -16.61 4.26 -13.85
N ARG A 411 -16.91 4.75 -15.06
CA ARG A 411 -18.27 5.18 -15.44
C ARG A 411 -19.28 4.04 -15.36
N ARG A 412 -18.93 2.86 -15.87
CA ARG A 412 -19.81 1.68 -15.78
C ARG A 412 -20.02 1.24 -14.33
N LEU A 413 -18.97 1.31 -13.51
CA LEU A 413 -19.05 0.99 -12.09
C LEU A 413 -19.96 1.99 -11.35
N ALA A 414 -19.76 3.29 -11.54
CA ALA A 414 -20.58 4.33 -10.93
C ALA A 414 -22.06 4.27 -11.33
N GLU A 415 -22.36 3.70 -12.49
CA GLU A 415 -23.75 3.60 -12.97
C GLU A 415 -24.59 2.57 -12.22
N LEU A 416 -24.03 1.38 -11.92
CA LEU A 416 -24.82 0.21 -11.52
C LEU A 416 -24.07 -0.82 -10.64
N ASP A 417 -22.79 -0.63 -10.31
CA ASP A 417 -22.08 -1.64 -9.51
C ASP A 417 -22.68 -1.77 -8.10
N MET A 418 -23.07 -2.99 -7.74
CA MET A 418 -23.63 -3.32 -6.44
C MET A 418 -22.61 -3.09 -5.31
N LEU A 419 -21.31 -3.20 -5.60
CA LEU A 419 -20.27 -3.01 -4.60
C LEU A 419 -20.24 -1.58 -4.04
N ASN A 420 -20.76 -0.59 -4.79
CA ASN A 420 -20.93 0.80 -4.33
C ASN A 420 -21.85 0.94 -3.11
N THR A 421 -22.61 -0.10 -2.77
CA THR A 421 -23.38 -0.18 -1.52
C THR A 421 -22.46 -0.11 -0.29
N TRP A 422 -21.25 -0.67 -0.41
CA TRP A 422 -20.28 -0.78 0.68
C TRP A 422 -18.97 -0.05 0.40
N THR A 423 -18.78 0.50 -0.80
CA THR A 423 -17.57 1.25 -1.16
C THR A 423 -17.88 2.72 -1.45
N VAL A 424 -17.05 3.60 -0.89
CA VAL A 424 -17.18 5.04 -1.10
C VAL A 424 -15.83 5.64 -1.46
N PRO A 425 -15.64 6.13 -2.69
CA PRO A 425 -14.46 6.92 -3.04
C PRO A 425 -14.43 8.24 -2.25
N ILE A 426 -13.41 8.40 -1.40
CA ILE A 426 -13.19 9.58 -0.55
C ILE A 426 -11.92 10.38 -0.93
N GLY A 427 -11.13 9.89 -1.87
CA GLY A 427 -9.94 10.57 -2.38
C GLY A 427 -9.64 10.17 -3.82
N SER A 428 -9.10 11.11 -4.61
CA SER A 428 -8.73 10.88 -6.00
C SER A 428 -7.55 11.74 -6.43
N ALA A 429 -6.52 11.13 -7.03
CA ALA A 429 -5.38 11.83 -7.61
C ALA A 429 -4.90 11.14 -8.90
N VAL A 430 -4.36 11.92 -9.84
CA VAL A 430 -3.83 11.45 -11.13
C VAL A 430 -2.42 12.00 -11.33
N PHE A 431 -1.47 11.13 -11.66
CA PHE A 431 -0.09 11.51 -11.90
C PHE A 431 0.46 10.87 -13.17
N ALA A 432 1.34 11.58 -13.88
CA ALA A 432 2.14 11.05 -14.96
C ALA A 432 3.46 10.52 -14.41
N ILE A 433 3.68 9.20 -14.51
CA ILE A 433 4.92 8.56 -14.10
C ILE A 433 5.89 8.60 -15.28
N PRO A 434 7.05 9.27 -15.15
CA PRO A 434 8.02 9.30 -16.24
C PRO A 434 8.76 7.97 -16.39
N GLY A 435 9.49 7.85 -17.49
CA GLY A 435 10.47 6.79 -17.68
C GLY A 435 11.49 6.73 -16.54
N GLY A 436 12.17 5.58 -16.42
CA GLY A 436 13.30 5.43 -15.52
C GLY A 436 14.51 6.24 -15.99
N CYS A 437 15.62 6.14 -15.24
CA CYS A 437 16.87 6.79 -15.61
C CYS A 437 18.05 5.81 -15.60
N GLN A 438 19.16 6.23 -16.22
CA GLN A 438 20.44 5.55 -16.17
C GLN A 438 21.33 6.16 -15.07
N PRO A 439 22.37 5.44 -14.61
CA PRO A 439 23.35 6.03 -13.69
C PRO A 439 23.93 7.34 -14.23
N GLY A 440 23.91 8.40 -13.41
CA GLY A 440 24.33 9.75 -13.79
C GLY A 440 23.22 10.66 -14.33
N GLY A 441 22.08 10.10 -14.72
CA GLY A 441 20.84 10.83 -14.99
C GLY A 441 19.93 10.92 -13.77
N PHE A 442 18.72 11.44 -13.95
CA PHE A 442 17.71 11.53 -12.89
C PHE A 442 16.29 11.33 -13.40
N ILE A 443 15.37 10.96 -12.51
CA ILE A 443 13.98 10.74 -12.88
C ILE A 443 13.34 12.09 -13.30
N GLY A 444 12.75 12.13 -14.50
CA GLY A 444 12.18 13.35 -15.07
C GLY A 444 13.16 14.22 -15.84
N GLU A 445 14.38 13.74 -16.12
CA GLU A 445 15.40 14.48 -16.90
C GLU A 445 14.89 15.01 -18.24
N LYS A 446 14.01 14.27 -18.91
CA LYS A 446 13.38 14.66 -20.19
C LYS A 446 12.53 15.93 -20.11
N LEU A 447 12.12 16.39 -18.92
CA LEU A 447 11.43 17.68 -18.72
C LEU A 447 12.35 18.89 -19.00
N PHE A 448 13.66 18.68 -19.01
CA PHE A 448 14.69 19.74 -19.11
C PHE A 448 15.50 19.68 -20.41
N ALA A 449 15.22 18.69 -21.26
CA ALA A 449 15.92 18.47 -22.53
C ALA A 449 15.53 19.45 -23.63
#